data_AF-R5NPI0-F1
#
_entry.id   AF-R5NPI0-F1
#
_cell.length_a   1.000
_cell.length_b   1.000
_cell.length_c   1.000
_cell.angle_alpha   90.00
_cell.angle_beta   90.00
_cell.angle_gamma   90.00
#
_symmetry.space_group_name_H-M   'P 1'
#
loop_
_entity.id
_entity.type
_entity.pdbx_description
1 polymer ?
#
loop_
_entity_poly.entity_id
_entity_poly.type
_entity_poly.pdbx_seq_one_letter_code
_entity_poly.pdbx_strand_id
1 'polypeptide(L)'
;MINRIGPLDCGALGPSDFLGFCRRVESLLAETGMPDILPETIVFRNTLQLYGDCISRSSTAICTEEDAAVPDAFRSRFYIHARRSLEAALQLLFARLQGLAGVLAEADSVLSGIGRWSSYYAARFDCRKK
;
A
#
# COMPACT_ATOMS: atom_id res chain seq x y z
N MET A 1 8.00 -5.18 -22.09
CA MET A 1 6.88 -5.09 -21.13
C MET A 1 6.58 -3.62 -20.88
N ILE A 2 5.35 -3.17 -21.14
CA ILE A 2 4.92 -1.81 -20.76
C ILE A 2 4.72 -1.81 -19.25
N ASN A 3 5.41 -0.94 -18.52
CA ASN A 3 5.16 -0.76 -17.09
C ASN A 3 3.74 -0.17 -16.93
N ARG A 4 2.77 -1.01 -16.54
CA ARG A 4 1.37 -0.60 -16.39
C ARG A 4 1.10 0.11 -15.06
N ILE A 5 2.10 0.16 -14.19
CA ILE A 5 2.03 0.90 -12.93
C ILE A 5 2.52 2.31 -13.24
N GLY A 6 1.70 3.31 -12.91
CA GLY A 6 1.99 4.72 -13.18
C GLY A 6 3.19 5.25 -12.39
N PRO A 7 3.52 6.55 -12.53
CA PRO A 7 4.77 7.14 -12.05
C PRO A 7 4.86 7.32 -10.52
N LEU A 8 3.98 6.67 -9.77
CA LEU A 8 3.89 6.87 -8.33
C LEU A 8 5.13 6.35 -7.61
N ASP A 9 5.84 7.26 -6.94
CA ASP A 9 6.81 6.90 -5.93
C ASP A 9 6.10 6.67 -4.59
N CYS A 10 5.91 5.41 -4.22
CA CYS A 10 5.29 5.03 -2.95
C CYS A 10 6.09 5.56 -1.74
N GLY A 11 7.42 5.72 -1.86
CA GLY A 11 8.27 6.25 -0.81
C GLY A 11 7.99 7.72 -0.48
N ALA A 12 7.53 8.49 -1.47
CA ALA A 12 7.17 9.90 -1.31
C ALA A 12 5.77 10.11 -0.68
N LEU A 13 4.96 9.05 -0.56
CA LEU A 13 3.63 9.14 0.03
C LEU A 13 3.70 9.27 1.55
N GLY A 14 3.00 10.27 2.08
CA GLY A 14 2.73 10.37 3.52
C GLY A 14 1.97 9.13 4.04
N PRO A 15 1.98 8.87 5.36
CA PRO A 15 1.43 7.63 5.95
C PRO A 15 0.01 7.29 5.51
N SER A 16 -0.91 8.25 5.65
CA SER A 16 -2.34 8.06 5.34
C SER A 16 -2.60 7.92 3.85
N ASP A 17 -1.85 8.64 3.02
CA ASP A 17 -1.98 8.56 1.56
C ASP A 17 -1.45 7.22 1.03
N PHE A 18 -0.33 6.71 1.60
CA PHE A 18 0.19 5.38 1.29
C PHE A 18 -0.80 4.28 1.71
N LEU A 19 -1.35 4.36 2.93
CA LEU A 19 -2.39 3.44 3.37
C LEU A 19 -3.63 3.47 2.45
N GLY A 20 -4.06 4.68 2.06
CA GLY A 20 -5.18 4.86 1.14
C GLY A 20 -4.92 4.22 -0.22
N PHE A 21 -3.72 4.39 -0.78
CA PHE A 21 -3.32 3.72 -2.01
C PHE A 21 -3.36 2.19 -1.86
N CYS A 22 -2.76 1.63 -0.80
CA CYS A 22 -2.76 0.19 -0.59
C CYS A 22 -4.19 -0.38 -0.39
N ARG A 23 -5.09 0.32 0.29
CA ARG A 23 -6.50 -0.06 0.41
C ARG A 23 -7.23 -0.05 -0.94
N ARG A 24 -6.87 0.85 -1.86
CA ARG A 24 -7.38 0.80 -3.24
C ARG A 24 -6.88 -0.43 -3.98
N VAL A 25 -5.61 -0.80 -3.83
CA VAL A 25 -5.07 -2.03 -4.41
C VAL A 25 -5.80 -3.26 -3.86
N GLU A 26 -6.05 -3.32 -2.56
CA GLU A 26 -6.83 -4.40 -1.94
C GLU A 26 -8.25 -4.51 -2.51
N SER A 27 -8.95 -3.36 -2.67
CA SER A 27 -10.29 -3.31 -3.29
C SER A 27 -10.28 -3.86 -4.70
N LEU A 28 -9.29 -3.48 -5.52
CA LEU A 28 -9.17 -3.96 -6.90
C LEU A 28 -8.96 -5.47 -6.97
N LEU A 29 -8.16 -6.03 -6.07
CA LEU A 29 -7.96 -7.48 -5.99
C LEU A 29 -9.27 -8.20 -5.67
N ALA A 30 -10.07 -7.66 -4.74
CA ALA A 30 -11.36 -8.22 -4.37
C ALA A 30 -12.39 -8.12 -5.52
N GLU A 31 -12.49 -6.96 -6.17
CA GLU A 31 -13.43 -6.69 -7.27
C GLU A 31 -13.17 -7.58 -8.50
N THR A 32 -11.90 -7.90 -8.76
CA THR A 32 -11.50 -8.72 -9.90
C THR A 32 -11.55 -10.22 -9.60
N GLY A 33 -11.87 -10.61 -8.36
CA GLY A 33 -11.85 -12.00 -7.94
C GLY A 33 -10.44 -12.62 -7.98
N MET A 34 -9.38 -11.79 -7.96
CA MET A 34 -8.01 -12.29 -7.94
C MET A 34 -7.84 -13.20 -6.72
N PRO A 35 -7.48 -14.47 -6.91
CA PRO A 35 -7.63 -15.47 -5.88
C PRO A 35 -6.77 -15.13 -4.65
N ASP A 36 -7.40 -15.28 -3.49
CA ASP A 36 -6.76 -15.27 -2.16
C ASP A 36 -5.69 -16.36 -1.99
N ILE A 37 -5.49 -17.19 -3.02
CA ILE A 37 -4.59 -18.33 -3.06
C ILE A 37 -3.17 -17.89 -3.46
N LEU A 38 -3.00 -16.70 -4.08
CA LEU A 38 -1.66 -16.18 -4.35
C LEU A 38 -0.97 -15.81 -3.03
N PRO A 39 0.19 -16.41 -2.71
CA PRO A 39 0.94 -16.08 -1.50
C PRO A 39 1.23 -14.58 -1.38
N GLU A 40 1.48 -13.90 -2.51
CA GLU A 40 1.75 -12.47 -2.54
C GLU A 40 0.53 -11.63 -2.11
N THR A 41 -0.68 -12.04 -2.49
CA THR A 41 -1.93 -11.39 -2.06
C THR A 41 -2.13 -11.54 -0.55
N ILE A 42 -1.86 -12.72 0.00
CA ILE A 42 -1.95 -12.98 1.45
C ILE A 42 -0.93 -12.12 2.21
N VAL A 43 0.33 -12.13 1.78
CA VAL A 43 1.41 -11.35 2.40
C VAL A 43 1.10 -9.86 2.34
N PHE A 44 0.57 -9.38 1.21
CA PHE A 44 0.13 -7.99 1.06
C PHE A 44 -0.99 -7.62 2.03
N ARG A 45 -2.06 -8.42 2.13
CA ARG A 45 -3.17 -8.13 3.07
C ARG A 45 -2.72 -8.13 4.53
N ASN A 46 -1.89 -9.10 4.92
CA ASN A 46 -1.37 -9.19 6.28
C ASN A 46 -0.51 -7.98 6.65
N THR A 47 0.38 -7.57 5.75
CA THR A 47 1.22 -6.37 5.98
C THR A 47 0.41 -5.08 5.91
N LEU A 48 -0.64 -5.02 5.10
CA LEU A 48 -1.57 -3.89 5.03
C LEU A 48 -2.35 -3.72 6.33
N GLN A 49 -2.85 -4.80 6.89
CA GLN A 49 -3.52 -4.78 8.19
C GLN A 49 -2.56 -4.29 9.28
N LEU A 50 -1.36 -4.87 9.35
CA LEU A 50 -0.36 -4.51 10.36
C LEU A 50 0.03 -3.01 10.26
N TYR A 51 0.17 -2.48 9.04
CA TYR A 51 0.44 -1.06 8.82
C TYR A 51 -0.76 -0.16 9.19
N GLY A 52 -1.97 -0.57 8.85
CA GLY A 52 -3.21 0.13 9.23
C GLY A 52 -3.39 0.21 10.75
N ASP A 53 -3.08 -0.87 11.46
CA ASP A 53 -3.11 -0.92 12.92
C ASP A 53 -2.06 0.04 13.53
N CYS A 54 -0.87 0.13 12.92
CA CYS A 54 0.16 1.07 13.33
C CYS A 54 -0.31 2.52 13.19
N ILE A 55 -0.90 2.89 12.04
CA ILE A 55 -1.41 4.26 11.81
C ILE A 55 -2.53 4.59 12.80
N SER A 56 -3.45 3.66 13.03
CA SER A 56 -4.58 3.86 13.93
C SER A 56 -4.13 4.09 15.37
N ARG A 57 -3.19 3.27 15.87
CA ARG A 57 -2.63 3.41 17.23
C ARG A 57 -1.79 4.68 17.40
N SER A 58 -1.08 5.11 16.35
CA SER A 58 -0.37 6.39 16.36
C SER A 58 -1.33 7.58 16.42
N SER A 59 -2.50 7.49 15.76
CA SER A 59 -3.52 8.55 15.81
C SER A 59 -4.24 8.64 17.15
N THR A 60 -4.47 7.51 17.84
CA THR A 60 -5.13 7.50 19.15
C THR A 60 -4.20 7.97 20.28
N ALA A 61 -2.90 7.67 20.18
CA ALA A 61 -1.91 8.11 21.17
C ALA A 61 -1.71 9.64 21.21
N ILE A 62 -2.09 10.36 20.15
CA ILE A 62 -2.07 11.83 20.12
C ILE A 62 -3.30 12.42 20.85
N CYS A 63 -4.36 11.65 21.04
CA CYS A 63 -5.63 12.12 21.62
C CYS A 63 -5.83 11.72 23.10
N THR A 64 -4.97 10.87 23.66
CA THR A 64 -5.02 10.47 25.08
C THR A 64 -3.67 10.72 25.71
N GLU A 65 -3.53 11.81 26.46
CA GLU A 65 -2.34 12.20 27.23
C GLU A 65 -2.07 11.27 28.44
N GLU A 66 -2.18 9.94 28.29
CA GLU A 66 -2.05 9.02 29.43
C GLU A 66 -1.11 7.82 29.25
N ASP A 67 -0.30 7.78 28.18
CA ASP A 67 0.77 6.77 28.05
C ASP A 67 2.13 7.42 27.72
N ALA A 68 2.59 8.25 28.65
CA ALA A 68 3.90 8.87 28.65
C ALA A 68 5.02 7.88 29.04
N ALA A 69 5.16 6.74 28.33
CA ALA A 69 6.31 5.86 28.53
C ALA A 69 6.61 4.85 27.40
N VAL A 70 5.85 4.77 26.30
CA VAL A 70 6.38 4.05 25.12
C VAL A 70 7.27 5.03 24.38
N PRO A 71 8.60 4.83 24.34
CA PRO A 71 9.50 5.82 23.74
C PRO A 71 9.07 6.07 22.29
N ASP A 72 8.94 7.33 21.89
CA ASP A 72 8.62 7.71 20.50
C ASP A 72 9.53 7.00 19.48
N ALA A 73 10.76 6.70 19.89
CA ALA A 73 11.71 5.90 19.12
C ALA A 73 11.22 4.46 18.82
N PHE A 74 10.53 3.80 19.74
CA PHE A 74 10.00 2.44 19.55
C PHE A 74 8.78 2.45 18.61
N ARG A 75 7.86 3.40 18.81
CA ARG A 75 6.70 3.62 17.92
C ARG A 75 7.15 3.98 16.51
N SER A 76 8.15 4.86 16.38
CA SER A 76 8.74 5.24 15.08
C SER A 76 9.40 4.05 14.38
N ARG A 77 10.20 3.23 15.09
CA ARG A 77 10.83 2.04 14.50
C ARG A 77 9.80 1.04 14.02
N PHE A 78 8.80 0.71 14.84
CA PHE A 78 7.76 -0.25 14.46
C PHE A 78 6.95 0.24 13.24
N TYR A 79 6.60 1.52 13.22
CA TYR A 79 5.96 2.15 12.06
C TYR A 79 6.81 2.07 10.78
N ILE A 80 8.11 2.39 10.87
CA ILE A 80 9.04 2.32 9.72
C ILE A 80 9.16 0.88 9.21
N HIS A 81 9.24 -0.10 10.13
CA HIS A 81 9.30 -1.51 9.75
C HIS A 81 8.00 -1.97 9.08
N ALA A 82 6.84 -1.67 9.67
CA ALA A 82 5.54 -2.00 9.08
C ALA A 82 5.37 -1.40 7.68
N ARG A 83 5.80 -0.14 7.48
CA ARG A 83 5.80 0.51 6.16
C ARG A 83 6.68 -0.24 5.17
N ARG A 84 7.94 -0.50 5.52
CA ARG A 84 8.89 -1.19 4.63
C ARG A 84 8.41 -2.60 4.27
N SER A 85 7.82 -3.31 5.23
CA SER A 85 7.23 -4.63 4.99
C SER A 85 6.07 -4.56 3.99
N LEU A 86 5.20 -3.56 4.12
CA LEU A 86 4.09 -3.35 3.18
C LEU A 86 4.59 -2.93 1.79
N GLU A 87 5.59 -2.05 1.70
CA GLU A 87 6.22 -1.67 0.42
C GLU A 87 6.82 -2.89 -0.29
N ALA A 88 7.53 -3.75 0.43
CA ALA A 88 8.10 -4.98 -0.13
C ALA A 88 7.01 -5.95 -0.59
N ALA A 89 5.96 -6.16 0.21
CA ALA A 89 4.83 -7.01 -0.15
C ALA A 89 4.09 -6.50 -1.40
N LEU A 90 3.91 -5.18 -1.50
CA LEU A 90 3.31 -4.53 -2.65
C LEU A 90 4.16 -4.71 -3.92
N GLN A 91 5.49 -4.58 -3.82
CA GLN A 91 6.40 -4.83 -4.94
C GLN A 91 6.34 -6.28 -5.43
N LEU A 92 6.30 -7.25 -4.51
CA LEU A 92 6.14 -8.67 -4.85
C LEU A 92 4.82 -8.93 -5.57
N LEU A 93 3.72 -8.37 -5.05
CA LEU A 93 2.40 -8.46 -5.68
C LEU A 93 2.42 -7.87 -7.10
N PHE A 94 3.03 -6.70 -7.27
CA PHE A 94 3.13 -6.04 -8.57
C PHE A 94 3.93 -6.86 -9.57
N ALA A 95 5.09 -7.39 -9.17
CA ALA A 95 5.87 -8.27 -10.01
C ALA A 95 5.07 -9.52 -10.41
N ARG A 96 4.32 -10.11 -9.47
CA ARG A 96 3.48 -11.28 -9.75
C ARG A 96 2.36 -10.98 -10.74
N LEU A 97 1.63 -9.88 -10.54
CA LEU A 97 0.58 -9.43 -11.45
C LEU A 97 1.13 -9.13 -12.85
N GLN A 98 2.29 -8.49 -12.95
CA GLN A 98 2.96 -8.25 -14.23
C GLN A 98 3.34 -9.54 -14.94
N GLY A 99 3.79 -10.56 -14.20
CA GLY A 99 4.08 -11.89 -14.75
C GLY A 99 2.83 -12.64 -15.24
N LEU A 100 1.65 -12.29 -14.74
CA LEU A 100 0.36 -12.86 -15.14
C LEU A 100 -0.37 -12.02 -16.22
N ALA A 101 0.17 -10.85 -16.56
CA ALA A 101 -0.43 -9.95 -17.55
C ALA A 101 -0.46 -10.60 -18.94
N GLY A 102 -1.59 -10.48 -19.65
CA GLY A 102 -1.83 -11.15 -20.92
C GLY A 102 -2.12 -12.65 -20.83
N VAL A 103 -2.06 -13.23 -19.62
CA VAL A 103 -2.47 -14.61 -19.34
C VAL A 103 -3.80 -14.64 -18.58
N LEU A 104 -3.95 -13.72 -17.61
CA LEU A 104 -5.17 -13.57 -16.81
C LEU A 104 -5.76 -12.16 -17.00
N ALA A 105 -7.03 -12.12 -17.42
CA ALA A 105 -7.75 -10.87 -17.63
C ALA A 105 -7.94 -10.10 -16.31
N GLU A 106 -8.05 -10.82 -15.19
CA GLU A 106 -8.14 -10.28 -13.84
C GLU A 106 -6.86 -9.52 -13.49
N ALA A 107 -5.68 -10.13 -13.74
CA ALA A 107 -4.39 -9.49 -13.49
C ALA A 107 -4.22 -8.22 -14.35
N ASP A 108 -4.67 -8.26 -15.61
CA ASP A 108 -4.66 -7.11 -16.50
C ASP A 108 -5.57 -5.97 -16.00
N SER A 109 -6.76 -6.32 -15.53
CA SER A 109 -7.73 -5.39 -14.93
C SER A 109 -7.18 -4.72 -13.67
N VAL A 110 -6.59 -5.52 -12.76
CA VAL A 110 -5.95 -5.02 -11.54
C VAL A 110 -4.81 -4.06 -11.87
N LEU A 111 -3.89 -4.44 -12.76
CA LEU A 111 -2.78 -3.58 -13.16
C LEU A 111 -3.25 -2.25 -13.79
N SER A 112 -4.30 -2.29 -14.61
CA SER A 112 -4.92 -1.09 -15.17
C SER A 112 -5.52 -0.19 -14.09
N GLY A 113 -6.19 -0.78 -13.09
CA GLY A 113 -6.69 -0.06 -11.92
C GLY A 113 -5.56 0.58 -11.11
N ILE A 114 -4.49 -0.18 -10.82
CA ILE A 114 -3.29 0.31 -10.12
C ILE A 114 -2.67 1.47 -10.90
N GLY A 115 -2.54 1.37 -12.23
CA GLY A 115 -2.04 2.42 -13.10
C GLY A 115 -2.83 3.73 -13.00
N ARG A 116 -4.16 3.64 -12.91
CA ARG A 116 -5.03 4.81 -12.73
C ARG A 116 -4.85 5.46 -11.37
N TRP A 117 -4.84 4.67 -10.29
CA TRP A 117 -4.67 5.22 -8.94
C TRP A 117 -3.27 5.77 -8.69
N SER A 118 -2.23 5.11 -9.20
CA SER A 118 -0.86 5.62 -9.13
C SER A 118 -0.73 6.97 -9.82
N SER A 119 -1.31 7.13 -11.01
CA SER A 119 -1.34 8.43 -11.71
C SER A 119 -2.12 9.49 -10.93
N TYR A 120 -3.27 9.13 -10.34
CA TYR A 120 -4.05 10.03 -9.49
C TYR A 120 -3.25 10.54 -8.29
N TYR A 121 -2.62 9.63 -7.54
CA TYR A 121 -1.81 10.01 -6.38
C TYR A 121 -0.60 10.83 -6.83
N ALA A 122 0.15 10.42 -7.87
CA ALA A 122 1.29 11.18 -8.38
C ALA A 122 0.93 12.65 -8.70
N ALA A 123 -0.18 12.87 -9.43
CA ALA A 123 -0.66 14.22 -9.75
C ALA A 123 -1.04 15.02 -8.50
N ARG A 124 -1.69 14.40 -7.51
CA ARG A 124 -2.05 15.05 -6.24
C ARG A 124 -0.83 15.51 -5.44
N PHE A 125 0.29 14.79 -5.53
CA PHE A 125 1.53 15.17 -4.83
C PHE A 125 2.38 16.18 -5.60
N ASP A 126 2.40 16.12 -6.94
CA ASP A 126 3.02 17.18 -7.74
C ASP A 126 2.33 18.53 -7.54
N CYS A 127 1.00 18.56 -7.40
CA CYS A 127 0.26 19.78 -7.10
C CYS A 127 0.53 20.34 -5.68
N ARG A 128 1.00 19.53 -4.72
CA ARG A 128 1.37 20.00 -3.38
C ARG A 128 2.79 20.60 -3.30
N LYS A 129 3.56 20.55 -4.39
CA LYS A 129 4.91 21.13 -4.50
C LYS A 129 4.93 22.52 -5.17
N LYS A 130 3.78 23.06 -5.55
CA LYS A 130 3.62 24.42 -6.09
C LYS A 130 3.03 25.35 -5.02
#